data_AF-A0A7J7G317-F1
#
_entry.id   AF-A0A7J7G317-F1
#
_cell.length_a   1.000
_cell.length_b   1.000
_cell.length_c   1.000
_cell.angle_alpha   90.00
_cell.angle_beta   90.00
_cell.angle_gamma   90.00
#
_symmetry.space_group_name_H-M   'P 1'
#
loop_
_entity.id
_entity.type
_entity.pdbx_description
1 polymer ?
#
loop_
_entity_poly.entity_id
_entity_poly.type
_entity_poly.pdbx_seq_one_letter_code
_entity_poly.pdbx_strand_id
1 'polypeptide(L)' 'MQLSYANVLCADDNLSTECSENLIKCIDKFKRSGEPKFTGNTCLVEDVAKLITLVIDAALLATRYLHKP' A
#
# COMPACT_ATOMS: atom_id res chain seq x y z
N MET A 1 7.35 4.56 20.69
CA MET A 1 6.23 5.07 19.89
C MET A 1 6.45 4.94 18.36
N GLN A 2 7.47 4.21 17.87
CA GLN A 2 7.73 4.10 16.41
C GLN A 2 7.86 2.65 15.87
N LEU A 3 7.29 1.66 16.56
CA LEU A 3 7.35 0.26 16.11
C LEU A 3 5.98 -0.39 15.84
N SER A 4 4.86 0.31 16.08
CA SER A 4 3.51 -0.23 15.79
C SER A 4 2.99 0.03 14.38
N TYR A 5 3.69 0.81 13.55
CA TYR A 5 3.35 0.99 12.13
C TYR A 5 4.08 0.01 11.19
N ALA A 6 4.94 -0.87 11.73
CA ALA A 6 5.73 -1.84 10.96
C ALA A 6 4.93 -3.05 10.43
N ASN A 7 3.61 -3.07 10.61
CA ASN A 7 2.72 -4.14 10.13
C ASN A 7 1.86 -3.74 8.91
N VAL A 8 2.26 -2.74 8.13
CA VAL A 8 1.73 -2.53 6.75
C VAL A 8 2.74 -3.04 5.72
N LEU A 9 3.25 -4.23 5.94
CA LEU A 9 4.05 -4.97 4.97
C LEU A 9 3.25 -6.25 4.72
N CYS A 10 3.06 -6.67 3.47
CA CYS A 10 2.42 -7.95 3.14
C CYS A 10 2.94 -9.04 4.13
N ALA A 11 2.13 -9.40 5.13
CA ALA A 11 2.64 -9.73 6.47
C ALA A 11 3.01 -11.21 6.66
N ASP A 12 3.13 -11.97 5.59
CA ASP A 12 3.58 -13.36 5.65
C ASP A 12 4.23 -13.67 4.29
N ASP A 13 5.47 -14.16 4.32
CA ASP A 13 6.39 -14.39 3.19
C ASP A 13 7.13 -13.15 2.63
N ASN A 14 8.18 -12.75 3.36
CA ASN A 14 9.36 -12.01 2.88
C ASN A 14 9.11 -10.68 2.16
N LEU A 15 9.02 -9.55 2.90
CA LEU A 15 9.28 -8.16 2.45
C LEU A 15 9.24 -7.94 0.92
N SER A 16 8.17 -8.38 0.25
CA SER A 16 8.30 -8.61 -1.18
C SER A 16 8.04 -7.29 -1.88
N THR A 17 9.12 -6.71 -2.41
CA THR A 17 9.06 -5.57 -3.32
C THR A 17 8.03 -5.83 -4.42
N GLU A 18 7.96 -7.07 -4.91
CA GLU A 18 6.99 -7.49 -5.92
C GLU A 18 5.54 -7.42 -5.41
N CYS A 19 5.23 -7.90 -4.19
CA CYS A 19 3.89 -7.77 -3.60
C CYS A 19 3.46 -6.30 -3.54
N SER A 20 4.36 -5.46 -3.03
CA SER A 20 4.12 -4.03 -2.83
C SER A 20 3.91 -3.29 -4.16
N GLU A 21 4.75 -3.55 -5.15
CA GLU A 21 4.62 -2.95 -6.49
C GLU A 21 3.36 -3.43 -7.22
N ASN A 22 2.99 -4.69 -7.08
CA ASN A 22 1.76 -5.23 -7.67
C ASN A 22 0.51 -4.64 -6.99
N LEU A 23 0.55 -4.40 -5.68
CA LEU A 23 -0.52 -3.73 -4.95
C LEU A 23 -0.69 -2.27 -5.41
N ILE A 24 0.39 -1.53 -5.62
CA ILE A 24 0.34 -0.17 -6.20
C ILE A 24 -0.34 -0.19 -7.58
N LYS A 25 0.06 -1.12 -8.46
CA LYS A 25 -0.57 -1.27 -9.79
C LYS A 25 -2.06 -1.61 -9.69
N CYS A 26 -2.45 -2.43 -8.72
CA CYS A 26 -3.83 -2.79 -8.46
C CYS A 26 -4.68 -1.57 -8.06
N ILE A 27 -4.19 -0.77 -7.11
CA ILE A 27 -4.84 0.46 -6.67
C ILE A 27 -5.00 1.44 -7.83
N ASP A 28 -3.97 1.58 -8.66
CA ASP A 28 -4.01 2.41 -9.85
C ASP A 28 -5.03 1.93 -10.89
N LYS A 29 -5.13 0.62 -11.10
CA LYS A 29 -6.15 0.03 -11.97
C LYS A 29 -7.55 0.27 -11.43
N PHE A 30 -7.76 0.11 -10.12
CA PHE A 30 -9.04 0.37 -9.46
C PHE A 30 -9.45 1.84 -9.55
N LYS A 31 -8.53 2.78 -9.34
CA LYS A 31 -8.80 4.21 -9.53
C LYS A 31 -9.25 4.53 -10.96
N ARG A 32 -8.64 3.88 -11.96
CA ARG A 32 -8.99 4.06 -13.37
C ARG A 32 -10.30 3.37 -13.77
N SER A 33 -10.69 2.29 -13.09
CA SER A 33 -11.89 1.55 -13.46
C SER A 33 -13.17 2.30 -13.15
N GLY A 34 -13.14 3.25 -12.18
CA GLY A 34 -14.33 4.02 -11.80
C GLY A 34 -15.45 3.15 -11.20
N GLU A 35 -15.10 1.93 -10.77
CA GLU A 35 -16.04 0.96 -10.21
C GLU A 35 -16.76 1.54 -8.98
N PRO A 36 -18.07 1.27 -8.83
CA PRO A 36 -18.82 1.77 -7.70
C PRO A 36 -18.28 1.19 -6.39
N LYS A 37 -18.29 2.05 -5.37
CA LYS A 37 -17.94 1.68 -4.00
C LYS A 37 -19.08 0.86 -3.41
N PHE A 38 -18.78 0.01 -2.45
CA PHE A 38 -19.83 -0.71 -1.71
C PHE A 38 -20.76 0.28 -0.97
N THR A 39 -22.03 -0.08 -0.86
CA THR A 39 -23.04 0.75 -0.17
C THR A 39 -22.70 0.92 1.31
N GLY A 40 -22.80 2.15 1.81
CA GLY A 40 -22.45 2.48 3.19
C GLY A 40 -20.96 2.82 3.40
N ASN A 41 -20.14 2.81 2.36
CA ASN A 41 -18.78 3.31 2.45
C ASN A 41 -18.78 4.81 2.79
N THR A 42 -18.23 5.15 3.96
CA THR A 42 -18.07 6.53 4.43
C THR A 42 -16.73 7.15 4.02
N CYS A 43 -15.81 6.34 3.49
CA CYS A 43 -14.48 6.80 3.12
C CYS A 43 -14.43 7.38 1.70
N LEU A 44 -13.70 8.47 1.53
CA LEU A 44 -13.31 8.97 0.22
C LEU A 44 -12.27 8.02 -0.38
N VAL A 45 -12.69 7.19 -1.33
CA VAL A 45 -11.83 6.19 -2.01
C VAL A 45 -10.53 6.79 -2.54
N GLU A 46 -10.57 8.01 -3.07
CA GLU A 46 -9.34 8.66 -3.54
C GLU A 46 -8.34 8.90 -2.41
N ASP A 47 -8.83 9.30 -1.23
CA ASP A 47 -7.97 9.58 -0.07
C ASP A 47 -7.44 8.28 0.54
N VAL A 48 -8.30 7.26 0.64
CA VAL A 48 -7.88 5.93 1.10
C VAL A 48 -6.84 5.33 0.15
N ALA A 49 -7.07 5.42 -1.17
CA ALA A 49 -6.13 4.92 -2.16
C ALA A 49 -4.77 5.65 -2.07
N LYS A 50 -4.78 6.98 -1.96
CA LYS A 50 -3.55 7.78 -1.77
C LYS A 50 -2.83 7.41 -0.48
N LEU A 51 -3.56 7.24 0.62
CA LEU A 51 -2.99 6.86 1.91
C LEU A 51 -2.30 5.49 1.83
N ILE A 52 -2.96 4.51 1.22
CA ILE A 52 -2.40 3.18 1.04
C ILE A 52 -1.14 3.23 0.18
N THR A 53 -1.18 3.92 -0.98
CA THR A 53 0.00 4.08 -1.85
C THR A 53 1.17 4.72 -1.10
N LEU A 54 0.93 5.78 -0.33
CA LEU A 54 1.98 6.46 0.44
C LEU A 54 2.65 5.55 1.46
N VAL A 55 1.87 4.73 2.18
CA VAL A 55 2.41 3.79 3.16
C VAL A 55 3.25 2.70 2.48
N ILE A 56 2.79 2.18 1.33
CA ILE A 56 3.53 1.16 0.57
C ILE A 56 4.82 1.75 -0.01
N ASP A 57 4.80 2.97 -0.55
CA ASP A 57 6.00 3.63 -1.07
C ASP A 57 7.06 3.85 0.04
N ALA A 58 6.62 4.28 1.23
CA ALA A 58 7.48 4.38 2.40
C ALA A 58 8.07 3.02 2.80
N ALA A 59 7.28 1.96 2.77
CA ALA A 59 7.72 0.60 3.05
C ALA A 59 8.75 0.10 2.01
N LEU A 60 8.54 0.38 0.72
CA LEU A 60 9.48 0.06 -0.35
C LEU A 60 10.81 0.82 -0.17
N LEU A 61 10.75 2.11 0.16
CA LEU A 61 11.94 2.93 0.42
C LEU A 61 12.73 2.40 1.61
N ALA A 62 12.06 2.10 2.73
CA ALA A 62 12.68 1.51 3.91
C ALA A 62 13.33 0.16 3.58
N THR A 63 12.62 -0.70 2.85
CA THR A 63 13.11 -2.02 2.41
C THR A 63 14.38 -1.89 1.56
N ARG A 64 14.41 -0.97 0.58
CA ARG A 64 15.62 -0.73 -0.25
C ARG A 64 16.79 -0.15 0.55
N TYR A 65 16.50 0.68 1.54
CA TYR A 65 17.53 1.26 2.42
C TYR A 65 18.14 0.21 3.36
N LEU A 66 17.30 -0.70 3.90
CA LEU A 66 17.75 -1.77 4.79
C LEU A 66 18.44 -2.92 4.04
N HIS A 67 18.07 -3.19 2.78
CA HIS A 67 18.74 -4.18 1.93
C HIS A 67 19.99 -3.63 1.21
N LYS A 68 20.41 -2.39 1.48
CA LYS A 68 21.73 -1.89 1.08
C LYS A 68 22.77 -2.48 2.05
N PRO A 69 23.87 -3.07 1.56
CA PRO A 69 24.97 -3.52 2.43
C PRO A 69 25.62 -2.35 3.16
#